data_AF-A0A7K3Z1R0-F1
#
_entry.id   AF-A0A7K3Z1R0-F1
#
_cell.length_a   1.000
_cell.length_b   1.000
_cell.length_c   1.000
_cell.angle_alpha   90.00
_cell.angle_beta   90.00
_cell.angle_gamma   90.00
#
_symmetry.space_group_name_H-M   'P 1'
#
loop_
_entity.id
_entity.type
_entity.pdbx_description
1 polymer ?
#
loop_
_entity_poly.entity_id
_entity_poly.type
_entity_poly.pdbx_seq_one_letter_code
_entity_poly.pdbx_strand_id
1 'polypeptide(L)'
;MSSNQDELEILSKLRTLLALERNYLAEERTELAKLRTGLALVLIGPSISALDLYKLFSIPNGVNLIFDLFVITLFIVITLVGVWMSFTAQAKLKKIRQKKTFLRLRESELAKTCKPAQELLGDFLCA
;
A
#
# COMPACT_ATOMS: atom_id res chain seq x y z
N MET A 1 42.57 17.41 -5.36
CA MET A 1 42.12 16.95 -4.02
C MET A 1 40.68 17.35 -3.72
N SER A 2 40.21 18.54 -4.16
CA SER A 2 38.80 18.96 -4.00
C SER A 2 37.79 18.10 -4.80
N SER A 3 38.03 17.78 -6.08
CA SER A 3 36.99 17.12 -6.91
C SER A 3 36.62 15.71 -6.46
N ASN A 4 37.56 14.90 -5.97
CA ASN A 4 37.27 13.56 -5.45
C ASN A 4 36.34 13.59 -4.23
N GLN A 5 36.40 14.67 -3.44
CA GLN A 5 35.56 14.82 -2.25
C GLN A 5 34.12 15.18 -2.64
N ASP A 6 33.97 16.00 -3.68
CA ASP A 6 32.67 16.37 -4.26
C ASP A 6 31.97 15.16 -4.92
N GLU A 7 32.73 14.31 -5.62
CA GLU A 7 32.23 13.06 -6.22
C GLU A 7 31.70 12.09 -5.16
N LEU A 8 32.46 11.88 -4.07
CA LEU A 8 32.04 11.05 -2.95
C LEU A 8 30.77 11.61 -2.28
N GLU A 9 30.66 12.93 -2.13
CA GLU A 9 29.47 13.57 -1.59
C GLU A 9 28.25 13.33 -2.50
N ILE A 10 28.40 13.52 -3.81
CA ILE A 10 27.33 13.28 -4.79
C ILE A 10 26.88 11.81 -4.76
N LEU A 11 27.82 10.86 -4.77
CA LEU A 11 27.51 9.43 -4.75
C LEU A 11 26.79 9.02 -3.46
N SER A 12 27.20 9.59 -2.31
CA SER A 12 26.54 9.36 -1.03
C SER A 12 25.09 9.84 -1.05
N LYS A 13 24.82 11.03 -1.60
CA LYS A 13 23.46 11.57 -1.77
C LYS A 13 22.63 10.68 -2.68
N LEU A 14 23.18 10.25 -3.81
CA LEU A 14 22.48 9.38 -4.76
C LEU A 14 22.07 8.05 -4.14
N ARG A 15 22.96 7.43 -3.38
CA ARG A 15 22.66 6.19 -2.65
C ARG A 15 21.54 6.39 -1.63
N THR A 16 21.51 7.51 -0.92
CA THR A 16 20.44 7.81 0.03
C THR A 16 19.10 8.03 -0.65
N LEU A 17 19.07 8.71 -1.80
CA LEU A 17 17.84 8.92 -2.58
C LEU A 17 17.29 7.59 -3.11
N LEU A 18 18.14 6.75 -3.72
CA LEU A 18 17.75 5.42 -4.19
C LEU A 18 17.24 4.52 -3.05
N ALA A 19 17.86 4.59 -1.87
CA ALA A 19 17.41 3.85 -0.70
C ALA A 19 16.00 4.33 -0.24
N LEU A 20 15.75 5.63 -0.28
CA LEU A 20 14.46 6.22 0.07
C LEU A 20 13.36 5.83 -0.92
N GLU A 21 13.66 5.82 -2.23
CA GLU A 21 12.74 5.39 -3.26
C GLU A 21 12.35 3.91 -3.10
N ARG A 22 13.32 3.04 -2.80
CA ARG A 22 13.07 1.61 -2.52
C ARG A 22 12.18 1.41 -1.29
N ASN A 23 12.43 2.12 -0.20
CA ASN A 23 11.60 2.05 1.00
C ASN A 23 10.15 2.48 0.72
N TYR A 24 10.00 3.54 -0.06
CA TYR A 24 8.68 4.02 -0.47
C TYR A 24 7.92 2.99 -1.31
N LEU A 25 8.58 2.37 -2.30
CA LEU A 25 8.01 1.31 -3.13
C LEU A 25 7.61 0.08 -2.29
N ALA A 26 8.41 -0.26 -1.27
CA ALA A 26 8.08 -1.33 -0.34
C ALA A 26 6.81 -0.98 0.48
N GLU A 27 6.71 0.24 1.01
CA GLU A 27 5.54 0.71 1.76
C GLU A 27 4.26 0.68 0.89
N GLU A 28 4.33 1.17 -0.35
CA GLU A 28 3.21 1.14 -1.30
C GLU A 28 2.72 -0.29 -1.57
N ARG A 29 3.64 -1.26 -1.73
CA ARG A 29 3.29 -2.68 -1.91
C ARG A 29 2.59 -3.26 -0.69
N THR A 30 3.04 -2.93 0.53
CA THR A 30 2.41 -3.43 1.76
C THR A 30 1.00 -2.91 1.95
N GLU A 31 0.76 -1.63 1.64
CA GLU A 31 -0.57 -1.03 1.78
C GLU A 31 -1.53 -1.52 0.68
N LEU A 32 -1.04 -1.75 -0.55
CA LEU A 32 -1.83 -2.42 -1.60
C LEU A 32 -2.20 -3.86 -1.24
N ALA A 33 -1.30 -4.60 -0.59
CA ALA A 33 -1.60 -5.95 -0.10
C ALA A 33 -2.70 -5.92 0.96
N LYS A 34 -2.63 -5.00 1.94
CA LYS A 34 -3.69 -4.79 2.95
C LYS A 34 -5.03 -4.41 2.33
N LEU A 35 -4.99 -3.60 1.28
CA LEU A 35 -6.19 -3.23 0.55
C LEU A 35 -6.83 -4.44 -0.13
N ARG A 36 -6.02 -5.28 -0.78
CA ARG A 36 -6.49 -6.50 -1.44
C ARG A 36 -7.11 -7.46 -0.44
N THR A 37 -6.51 -7.63 0.75
CA THR A 37 -7.08 -8.48 1.81
C THR A 37 -8.37 -7.89 2.37
N GLY A 38 -8.43 -6.58 2.61
CA GLY A 38 -9.65 -5.91 3.06
C GLY A 38 -10.79 -6.05 2.06
N LEU A 39 -10.52 -5.87 0.76
CA LEU A 39 -11.50 -6.04 -0.29
C LEU A 39 -11.98 -7.50 -0.45
N ALA A 40 -11.07 -8.47 -0.34
CA ALA A 40 -11.42 -9.89 -0.37
C ALA A 40 -12.35 -10.26 0.79
N LEU A 41 -12.12 -9.69 1.98
CA LEU A 41 -12.96 -9.90 3.16
C LEU A 41 -14.37 -9.33 2.98
N VAL A 42 -14.47 -8.15 2.36
CA VAL A 42 -15.75 -7.51 2.00
C VAL A 42 -16.50 -8.30 0.93
N LEU A 43 -15.80 -8.94 0.00
CA LEU A 43 -16.43 -9.75 -1.05
C LEU A 43 -16.96 -11.08 -0.50
N ILE A 44 -16.14 -11.79 0.27
CA ILE A 44 -16.45 -13.16 0.73
C ILE A 44 -17.49 -13.17 1.86
N GLY A 45 -17.42 -12.20 2.78
CA GLY A 45 -18.26 -12.21 3.98
C GLY A 45 -19.77 -12.19 3.69
N PRO A 46 -20.29 -11.29 2.83
CA PRO A 46 -21.71 -11.25 2.48
C PRO A 46 -22.15 -12.53 1.75
N SER A 47 -21.32 -13.06 0.85
CA SER A 47 -21.63 -14.26 0.06
C SER A 47 -21.89 -15.49 0.93
N ILE A 48 -21.12 -15.67 2.00
CA ILE A 48 -21.31 -16.79 2.93
C ILE A 48 -22.53 -16.53 3.81
N SER A 49 -22.68 -15.33 4.36
CA SER A 49 -23.84 -14.99 5.21
C SER A 49 -25.18 -15.09 4.49
N ALA A 50 -25.22 -14.90 3.16
CA ALA A 50 -26.43 -15.03 2.37
C ALA A 50 -26.95 -16.48 2.32
N LEU A 51 -26.04 -17.48 2.35
CA LEU A 51 -26.43 -18.89 2.40
C LEU A 51 -27.04 -19.26 3.76
N ASP A 52 -26.50 -18.71 4.84
CA ASP A 52 -27.02 -18.92 6.18
C ASP A 52 -28.39 -18.25 6.36
N LEU A 53 -28.57 -17.04 5.82
CA LEU A 53 -29.86 -16.36 5.80
C LEU A 53 -30.92 -17.14 5.00
N TYR A 54 -30.52 -17.75 3.88
CA TYR A 54 -31.41 -18.57 3.05
C TYR A 54 -31.88 -19.84 3.78
N LYS A 55 -30.97 -20.50 4.51
CA LYS A 55 -31.32 -21.66 5.36
C LYS A 55 -32.31 -21.28 6.46
N LEU A 56 -32.08 -20.15 7.13
CA LEU A 56 -32.95 -19.64 8.19
C LEU A 56 -34.39 -19.42 7.70
N PHE A 57 -34.56 -18.96 6.45
CA PHE A 57 -35.87 -18.68 5.88
C PHE A 57 -36.57 -19.92 5.29
N SER A 58 -35.81 -20.88 4.72
CA SER A 58 -36.39 -22.00 3.97
C SER A 58 -36.63 -23.28 4.78
N ILE A 59 -35.95 -23.49 5.91
CA ILE A 59 -36.02 -24.76 6.66
C ILE A 59 -36.79 -24.54 7.98
N PRO A 60 -38.07 -24.94 8.07
CA PRO A 60 -38.92 -24.58 9.21
C PRO A 60 -38.51 -25.17 10.57
N ASN A 61 -37.73 -26.26 10.63
CA ASN A 61 -37.44 -27.01 11.87
C ASN A 61 -35.97 -27.48 12.03
N GLY A 62 -35.00 -26.95 11.29
CA GLY A 62 -33.77 -27.69 10.99
C GLY A 62 -32.49 -27.40 11.78
N VAL A 63 -32.34 -26.25 12.45
CA VAL A 63 -31.03 -25.84 12.97
C VAL A 63 -31.15 -24.95 14.21
N ASN A 64 -30.11 -24.98 15.06
CA ASN A 64 -30.00 -24.16 16.25
C ASN A 64 -30.03 -22.67 15.88
N LEU A 65 -31.21 -22.04 15.96
CA LEU A 65 -31.46 -20.64 15.60
C LEU A 65 -30.47 -19.66 16.25
N ILE A 66 -30.03 -19.99 17.48
CA ILE A 66 -29.00 -19.25 18.23
C ILE A 66 -27.62 -19.34 17.56
N PHE A 67 -27.25 -20.51 17.06
CA PHE A 67 -25.97 -20.74 16.38
C PHE A 67 -25.92 -20.00 15.03
N ASP A 68 -26.99 -20.08 14.24
CA ASP A 68 -27.07 -19.38 12.95
C ASP A 68 -27.00 -17.86 13.13
N LEU A 69 -27.74 -17.32 14.11
CA LEU A 69 -27.70 -15.89 14.43
C LEU A 69 -26.29 -15.44 14.84
N PHE A 70 -25.58 -16.27 15.63
CA PHE A 70 -24.21 -16.00 16.03
C PHE A 70 -23.25 -15.98 14.84
N VAL A 71 -23.36 -16.95 13.93
CA VAL A 71 -22.54 -17.03 12.70
C VAL A 71 -22.78 -15.81 11.81
N ILE A 72 -24.05 -15.46 11.56
CA ILE A 72 -24.41 -14.27 10.77
C ILE A 72 -23.81 -13.00 11.41
N THR A 73 -23.94 -12.85 12.74
CA THR A 73 -23.37 -11.71 13.46
C THR A 73 -21.85 -11.63 13.31
N LEU A 74 -21.14 -12.75 13.43
CA LEU A 74 -19.69 -12.79 13.22
C LEU A 74 -19.30 -12.37 11.81
N PHE A 75 -20.01 -12.83 10.78
CA PHE A 75 -19.74 -12.43 9.40
C PHE A 75 -20.01 -10.94 9.15
N ILE A 76 -21.04 -10.36 9.78
CA ILE A 76 -21.30 -8.92 9.72
C ILE A 76 -20.14 -8.15 10.37
N VAL A 77 -19.64 -8.58 11.53
CA VAL A 77 -18.49 -7.94 12.17
C VAL A 77 -17.23 -8.04 11.29
N ILE A 78 -16.95 -9.21 10.72
CA ILE A 78 -15.80 -9.44 9.84
C ILE A 78 -15.88 -8.55 8.59
N THR A 79 -17.05 -8.40 7.98
CA THR A 79 -17.23 -7.53 6.82
C THR A 79 -17.05 -6.05 7.17
N LEU A 80 -17.58 -5.58 8.30
CA LEU A 80 -17.36 -4.22 8.79
C LEU A 80 -15.87 -3.94 9.03
N VAL A 81 -15.14 -4.88 9.63
CA VAL A 81 -13.68 -4.79 9.79
C VAL A 81 -12.98 -4.74 8.43
N GLY A 82 -13.42 -5.55 7.46
CA GLY A 82 -12.92 -5.53 6.09
C GLY A 82 -13.12 -4.18 5.39
N VAL A 83 -14.31 -3.59 5.53
CA VAL A 83 -14.62 -2.25 4.98
C VAL A 83 -13.73 -1.19 5.63
N TRP A 84 -13.61 -1.20 6.95
CA TRP A 84 -12.76 -0.28 7.69
C TRP A 84 -11.29 -0.40 7.27
N MET A 85 -10.78 -1.62 7.17
CA MET A 85 -9.40 -1.89 6.73
C MET A 85 -9.15 -1.43 5.29
N SER A 86 -10.11 -1.66 4.39
CA SER A 86 -10.02 -1.21 3.00
C SER A 86 -9.99 0.33 2.91
N PHE A 87 -10.86 1.00 3.66
CA PHE A 87 -10.92 2.46 3.67
C PHE A 87 -9.66 3.09 4.26
N THR A 88 -9.15 2.55 5.37
CA THR A 88 -7.92 3.05 6.01
C THR A 88 -6.68 2.83 5.14
N ALA A 89 -6.60 1.69 4.43
CA ALA A 89 -5.53 1.44 3.45
C ALA A 89 -5.58 2.44 2.28
N GLN A 90 -6.77 2.75 1.76
CA GLN A 90 -6.93 3.79 0.72
C GLN A 90 -6.46 5.17 1.22
N ALA A 91 -6.82 5.55 2.45
CA ALA A 91 -6.42 6.82 3.03
C ALA A 91 -4.89 6.92 3.19
N LYS A 92 -4.23 5.83 3.59
CA LYS A 92 -2.76 5.76 3.69
C LYS A 92 -2.10 5.81 2.32
N LEU A 93 -2.60 5.06 1.34
CA LEU A 93 -2.11 5.09 -0.05
C LEU A 93 -2.20 6.49 -0.66
N LYS A 94 -3.27 7.24 -0.39
CA LYS A 94 -3.42 8.62 -0.88
C LYS A 94 -2.35 9.56 -0.30
N LYS A 95 -2.03 9.42 1.00
CA LYS A 95 -0.94 10.17 1.66
C LYS A 95 0.44 9.79 1.10
N ILE A 96 0.67 8.48 0.92
CA ILE A 96 1.89 7.94 0.33
C ILE A 96 2.08 8.51 -1.09
N ARG A 97 1.06 8.44 -1.95
CA ARG A 97 1.08 9.05 -3.30
C ARG A 97 1.37 10.54 -3.29
N GLN A 98 0.81 11.30 -2.36
CA GLN A 98 1.12 12.73 -2.22
C GLN A 98 2.59 12.97 -1.88
N LYS A 99 3.16 12.17 -0.95
CA LYS A 99 4.59 12.26 -0.61
C LYS A 99 5.49 11.95 -1.80
N LYS A 100 5.11 11.00 -2.69
CA LYS A 100 5.87 10.69 -3.91
C LYS A 100 5.97 11.88 -4.86
N THR A 101 4.85 12.57 -5.09
CA THR A 101 4.84 13.75 -5.96
C THR A 101 5.74 14.84 -5.39
N PHE A 102 5.71 15.05 -4.07
CA PHE A 102 6.58 16.00 -3.40
C PHE A 102 8.06 15.63 -3.50
N LEU A 103 8.40 14.34 -3.31
CA LEU A 103 9.78 13.86 -3.44
C LEU A 103 10.30 14.00 -4.88
N ARG A 104 9.48 13.69 -5.89
CA ARG A 104 9.85 13.92 -7.29
C ARG A 104 10.08 15.38 -7.64
N LEU A 105 9.33 16.29 -7.03
CA LEU A 105 9.57 17.73 -7.18
C LEU A 105 10.96 18.11 -6.62
N ARG A 106 11.30 17.62 -5.42
CA ARG A 106 12.64 17.83 -4.84
C ARG A 106 13.75 17.19 -5.66
N GLU A 107 13.54 15.98 -6.17
CA GLU A 107 14.49 15.34 -7.09
C GLU A 107 14.70 16.17 -8.35
N SER A 108 13.63 16.78 -8.89
CA SER A 108 13.75 17.67 -10.05
C SER A 108 14.50 18.97 -9.74
N GLU A 109 14.37 19.50 -8.51
CA GLU A 109 15.17 20.63 -8.04
C GLU A 109 16.63 20.24 -7.88
N LEU A 110 16.91 19.13 -7.19
CA LEU A 110 18.26 18.58 -7.03
C LEU A 110 18.91 18.28 -8.38
N ALA A 111 18.18 17.72 -9.34
CA ALA A 111 18.68 17.45 -10.69
C ALA A 111 19.03 18.75 -11.43
N LYS A 112 18.24 19.82 -11.27
CA LYS A 112 18.53 21.13 -11.87
C LYS A 112 19.73 21.81 -11.21
N THR A 113 19.86 21.70 -9.88
CA THR A 113 20.98 22.28 -9.12
C THR A 113 22.28 21.48 -9.32
N CYS A 114 22.18 20.17 -9.53
CA CYS A 114 23.30 19.25 -9.73
C CYS A 114 23.41 18.81 -11.20
N LYS A 115 23.47 19.73 -12.16
CA LYS A 115 23.94 19.45 -13.53
C LYS A 115 25.18 18.53 -13.60
N PRO A 116 26.24 18.72 -12.78
CA PRO A 116 27.40 17.83 -12.82
C PRO A 116 27.10 16.38 -12.41
N ALA A 117 26.07 16.12 -11.59
CA ALA A 117 25.70 14.76 -11.21
C ALA A 117 25.07 13.99 -12.37
N GLN A 118 24.40 14.69 -13.31
CA GLN A 118 23.82 14.08 -14.50
C GLN A 118 24.88 13.78 -15.57
N GLU A 119 25.90 14.65 -15.71
CA GLU A 119 27.09 14.38 -16.53
C GLU A 119 27.90 13.20 -15.99
N LEU A 120 28.19 13.16 -14.68
CA LEU A 120 28.87 12.03 -14.02
C LEU A 120 28.13 10.70 -14.22
N LEU A 121 26.80 10.67 -14.07
CA LEU A 121 26.00 9.47 -14.33
C LEU A 121 26.01 9.07 -15.81
N GLY A 122 26.04 10.04 -16.72
CA GLY A 122 26.20 9.81 -18.15
C GLY A 122 27.55 9.20 -18.48
N ASP A 123 28.62 9.70 -17.88
CA ASP A 123 29.98 9.18 -18.04
C ASP A 123 30.12 7.76 -17.49
N PHE A 124 29.52 7.43 -16.34
CA PHE A 124 29.50 6.07 -15.80
C PHE A 124 28.61 5.09 -16.60
N LEU A 125 27.62 5.56 -17.35
CA LEU A 125 26.76 4.73 -18.20
C LEU A 125 27.32 4.56 -19.62
N CYS A 126 28.21 5.46 -20.07
CA CYS A 126 28.88 5.42 -21.38
C CYS A 126 30.30 4.80 -21.33
N ALA A 127 30.88 4.59 -20.15
CA ALA A 127 32.13 3.84 -19.94
C ALA A 127 31.87 2.32 -19.82
#